data_AF-A0A519EVQ4-F1
#
_entry.id   AF-A0A519EVQ4-F1
#
_cell.length_a   1.000
_cell.length_b   1.000
_cell.length_c   1.000
_cell.angle_alpha   90.00
_cell.angle_beta   90.00
_cell.angle_gamma   90.00
#
_symmetry.space_group_name_H-M   'P 1'
#
loop_
_entity.id
_entity.type
_entity.pdbx_description
1 polymer ?
#
loop_
_entity_poly.entity_id
_entity_poly.type
_entity_poly.pdbx_seq_one_letter_code
_entity_poly.pdbx_strand_id
1 'polypeptide(L)'
;MSQWEVEFAAAVAALEAAYHVDQRAYDELIDPLKASWALLPTWMWPEPERVGLLLRARHALVAAEDGVRNLVRRQSIAVRNARARRLAMYQRRASALPEAGVVAEAIEIPDPANARTSSVAAPNSH
;
A
#
# COMPACT_ATOMS: atom_id res chain seq x y z
N MET A 1 17.06 6.32 2.38
CA MET A 1 15.70 6.40 2.93
C MET A 1 14.86 7.30 2.06
N SER A 2 13.64 6.89 1.73
CA SER A 2 12.67 7.74 1.01
C SER A 2 12.16 8.87 1.91
N GLN A 3 11.67 9.98 1.32
CA GLN A 3 11.08 11.07 2.09
C GLN A 3 9.93 10.59 2.99
N TRP A 4 9.12 9.65 2.49
CA TRP A 4 8.04 9.04 3.26
C TRP A 4 8.56 8.26 4.48
N GLU A 5 9.67 7.52 4.36
CA GLU A 5 10.27 6.79 5.49
C GLU A 5 10.75 7.75 6.58
N VAL A 6 11.35 8.88 6.21
CA VAL A 6 11.79 9.92 7.15
C VAL A 6 10.59 10.51 7.90
N GLU A 7 9.56 10.93 7.17
CA GLU A 7 8.35 11.52 7.76
C GLU A 7 7.61 10.51 8.65
N PHE A 8 7.56 9.24 8.25
CA PHE A 8 6.93 8.18 9.02
C PHE A 8 7.70 7.89 10.30
N ALA A 9 9.02 7.76 10.23
CA ALA A 9 9.85 7.56 11.42
C ALA A 9 9.71 8.71 12.41
N ALA A 10 9.71 9.97 11.93
CA ALA A 10 9.51 11.14 12.77
C ALA A 10 8.10 11.15 13.43
N ALA A 11 7.06 10.79 12.68
CA ALA A 11 5.70 10.73 13.21
C ALA A 11 5.52 9.62 14.25
N VAL A 12 6.14 8.45 14.05
CA VAL A 12 6.15 7.35 15.03
C VAL A 12 6.91 7.76 16.29
N ALA A 13 8.09 8.37 16.15
CA ALA A 13 8.85 8.86 17.31
C ALA A 13 8.07 9.91 18.12
N ALA A 14 7.33 10.80 17.45
CA ALA A 14 6.46 11.76 18.11
C ALA A 14 5.29 11.09 18.86
N LEU A 15 4.70 10.04 18.26
CA LEU A 15 3.66 9.23 18.90
C LEU A 15 4.19 8.50 20.14
N GLU A 16 5.36 7.87 20.05
CA GLU A 16 6.01 7.20 21.18
C GLU A 16 6.32 8.18 22.31
N ALA A 17 6.84 9.36 21.99
CA ALA A 17 7.07 10.42 22.98
C ALA A 17 5.76 10.86 23.66
N ALA A 18 4.69 11.06 22.89
CA ALA A 18 3.39 11.44 23.43
C ALA A 18 2.80 10.34 24.33
N TYR A 19 3.00 9.06 23.97
CA TYR A 19 2.60 7.92 24.78
C TYR A 19 3.32 7.89 26.13
N HIS A 20 4.63 8.12 26.15
CA HIS A 20 5.40 8.18 27.40
C HIS A 20 4.97 9.35 28.29
N VAL A 21 4.64 10.51 27.72
CA VAL A 21 4.12 11.66 28.46
C VAL A 21 2.74 11.36 29.07
N ASP A 22 1.85 10.74 28.30
CA ASP A 22 0.52 10.31 28.77
C ASP A 22 0.63 9.29 29.90
N GLN A 23 1.47 8.27 29.73
CA GLN A 23 1.71 7.25 30.75
C GLN A 23 2.24 7.87 32.04
N ARG A 24 3.24 8.75 31.94
CA ARG A 24 3.79 9.43 33.11
C ARG A 24 2.75 10.31 33.81
N ALA A 25 1.95 11.05 33.05
CA ALA A 25 0.87 11.87 33.61
C ALA A 25 -0.20 11.02 34.29
N TYR A 26 -0.48 9.82 33.76
CA TYR A 26 -1.39 8.85 34.37
C TYR A 26 -0.81 8.31 35.69
N ASP A 27 0.46 7.95 35.71
CA ASP A 27 1.14 7.40 36.89
C ASP A 27 1.23 8.44 38.03
N GLU A 28 1.60 9.69 37.69
CA GLU A 28 1.72 10.81 38.65
C GLU A 28 0.37 11.29 39.20
N LEU A 29 -0.75 11.01 38.52
CA LEU A 29 -2.08 11.41 38.99
C LEU A 29 -2.48 10.62 40.25
N ILE A 30 -2.57 11.31 41.39
CA ILE A 30 -3.01 10.73 42.66
C ILE A 30 -4.54 10.77 42.72
N ASP A 31 -5.18 9.76 42.14
CA ASP A 31 -6.62 9.59 42.16
C ASP A 31 -6.97 8.09 42.23
N PRO A 32 -7.62 7.61 43.32
CA PRO A 32 -7.93 6.20 43.49
C PRO A 32 -8.94 5.67 42.47
N LEU A 33 -9.71 6.57 41.85
CA LEU A 33 -10.69 6.22 40.83
C LEU A 33 -10.16 6.38 39.41
N LYS A 34 -8.88 6.79 39.19
CA LYS A 34 -8.38 7.05 37.83
C LYS A 34 -8.56 5.87 36.87
N ALA A 35 -8.40 4.64 37.38
CA ALA A 35 -8.59 3.44 36.56
C ALA A 35 -10.03 3.25 36.07
N SER A 36 -11.05 3.77 36.76
CA SER A 36 -12.45 3.58 36.38
C SER A 36 -12.90 4.50 35.24
N TRP A 37 -12.25 5.65 35.07
CA TRP A 37 -12.63 6.64 34.06
C TRP A 37 -11.55 6.91 33.00
N ALA A 38 -10.27 6.62 33.24
CA ALA A 38 -9.20 6.93 32.28
C ALA A 38 -9.29 6.13 30.96
N LEU A 39 -10.02 5.02 30.95
CA LEU A 39 -10.33 4.25 29.73
C LEU A 39 -11.53 4.79 28.97
N LEU A 40 -12.32 5.66 29.59
CA LEU A 40 -13.49 6.29 28.96
C LEU A 40 -13.04 7.45 28.06
N PRO A 41 -13.89 7.88 27.11
CA PRO A 41 -13.66 9.11 26.37
C PRO A 41 -13.45 10.32 27.28
N THR A 42 -12.60 11.27 26.86
CA THR A 42 -12.19 12.42 27.70
C THR A 42 -13.34 13.33 28.13
N TRP A 43 -14.45 13.36 27.40
CA TRP A 43 -15.66 14.11 27.78
C TRP A 43 -16.44 13.48 28.96
N MET A 44 -16.08 12.26 29.36
CA MET A 44 -16.63 11.57 30.54
C MET A 44 -15.72 11.68 31.78
N TRP A 45 -14.58 12.37 31.66
CA TRP A 45 -13.61 12.46 32.73
C TRP A 45 -14.06 13.44 33.81
N PRO A 46 -13.52 13.33 35.04
CA PRO A 46 -13.72 14.32 36.10
C PRO A 46 -13.24 15.71 35.69
N GLU A 47 -13.60 16.71 36.50
CA GLU A 47 -13.32 18.13 36.22
C GLU A 47 -11.88 18.40 35.73
N PRO A 48 -11.70 19.25 34.69
CA PRO A 48 -10.39 19.51 34.07
C PRO A 48 -9.32 20.00 35.05
N GLU A 49 -9.72 20.66 36.14
CA GLU A 49 -8.82 21.15 37.18
C GLU A 49 -8.12 20.00 37.92
N ARG A 50 -8.81 18.88 38.10
CA ARG A 50 -8.31 17.67 38.79
C ARG A 50 -7.44 16.81 37.87
N VAL A 51 -7.72 16.78 36.58
CA VAL A 51 -7.08 15.87 35.61
C VAL A 51 -6.27 16.59 34.53
N GLY A 52 -6.07 17.90 34.66
CA GLY A 52 -5.63 18.76 33.55
C GLY A 52 -4.30 18.38 32.89
N LEU A 53 -3.34 17.85 33.64
CA LEU A 53 -2.08 17.35 33.08
C LEU A 53 -2.31 16.10 32.21
N LEU A 54 -3.02 15.12 32.74
CA LEU A 54 -3.38 13.89 32.01
C LEU A 54 -4.26 14.21 30.79
N LEU A 55 -5.22 15.12 30.93
CA LEU A 55 -6.10 15.53 29.83
C LEU A 55 -5.30 16.14 28.68
N ARG A 56 -4.37 17.06 28.97
CA ARG A 56 -3.48 17.63 27.94
C ARG A 56 -2.60 16.56 27.28
N ALA A 57 -2.04 15.64 28.07
CA ALA A 57 -1.22 14.56 27.55
C ALA A 57 -2.05 13.62 26.64
N ARG A 58 -3.27 13.26 27.04
CA ARG A 58 -4.20 12.46 26.25
C ARG A 58 -4.56 13.13 24.93
N HIS A 59 -4.84 14.44 24.93
CA HIS A 59 -5.10 15.18 23.70
C HIS A 59 -3.89 15.19 22.76
N ALA A 60 -2.67 15.38 23.30
CA ALA A 60 -1.44 15.31 22.51
C ALA A 60 -1.21 13.92 21.91
N LEU A 61 -1.48 12.85 22.68
CA LEU A 61 -1.39 11.47 22.20
C LEU A 61 -2.36 11.21 21.05
N VAL A 62 -3.63 11.59 21.20
CA VAL A 62 -4.65 11.43 20.15
C VAL A 62 -4.25 12.21 18.89
N ALA A 63 -3.76 13.44 19.04
CA ALA A 63 -3.30 14.24 17.91
C ALA A 63 -2.10 13.59 17.18
N ALA A 64 -1.16 12.98 17.91
CA ALA A 64 -0.04 12.26 17.33
C ALA A 64 -0.49 11.00 16.57
N GLU A 65 -1.44 10.24 17.13
CA GLU A 65 -2.05 9.09 16.44
C GLU A 65 -2.71 9.51 15.13
N ASP A 66 -3.50 10.58 15.17
CA ASP A 66 -4.17 11.12 13.98
C ASP A 66 -3.15 11.58 12.93
N GLY A 67 -2.02 12.16 13.36
CA GLY A 67 -0.89 12.50 12.49
C GLY A 67 -0.36 11.28 11.73
N VAL A 68 -0.09 10.17 12.42
CA VAL A 68 0.37 8.91 11.81
C VAL A 68 -0.68 8.34 10.87
N ARG A 69 -1.95 8.25 11.30
CA ARG A 69 -3.07 7.75 10.48
C ARG A 69 -3.21 8.55 9.18
N ASN A 70 -3.13 9.87 9.28
CA ASN A 70 -3.21 10.76 8.12
C ASN A 70 -2.03 10.57 7.15
N LEU A 71 -0.81 10.40 7.67
CA LEU A 71 0.36 10.13 6.83
C LEU A 71 0.21 8.82 6.05
N VAL A 72 -0.18 7.73 6.72
CA VAL A 72 -0.42 6.43 6.09
C VAL A 72 -1.54 6.52 5.04
N ARG A 73 -2.63 7.23 5.35
CA ARG A 73 -3.72 7.48 4.40
C ARG A 73 -3.22 8.20 3.14
N ARG A 74 -2.44 9.28 3.29
CA ARG A 74 -1.87 10.03 2.16
C ARG A 74 -0.98 9.14 1.30
N GLN A 75 -0.11 8.34 1.92
CA GLN A 75 0.77 7.43 1.19
C GLN A 75 -0.02 6.36 0.42
N SER A 76 -1.06 5.77 1.05
CA SER A 76 -1.94 4.82 0.38
C SER A 76 -2.60 5.41 -0.87
N ILE A 77 -3.07 6.66 -0.79
CA ILE A 77 -3.64 7.38 -1.94
C ILE A 77 -2.57 7.61 -3.01
N ALA A 78 -1.38 8.07 -2.63
CA ALA A 78 -0.28 8.31 -3.56
C ALA A 78 0.13 7.05 -4.32
N VAL A 79 0.23 5.91 -3.64
CA VAL A 79 0.54 4.61 -4.25
C VAL A 79 -0.56 4.16 -5.22
N ARG A 80 -1.84 4.30 -4.84
CA ARG A 80 -2.97 3.98 -5.72
C ARG A 80 -2.96 4.84 -6.98
N ASN A 81 -2.74 6.15 -6.84
CA ASN A 81 -2.66 7.07 -7.96
C ASN A 81 -1.46 6.76 -8.87
N ALA A 82 -0.31 6.39 -8.29
CA ALA A 82 0.86 5.97 -9.07
C ALA A 82 0.59 4.67 -9.86
N ARG A 83 -0.12 3.70 -9.28
CA ARG A 83 -0.55 2.48 -9.98
C ARG A 83 -1.51 2.79 -11.12
N ALA A 84 -2.52 3.63 -10.88
CA ALA A 84 -3.48 4.04 -11.90
C ALA A 84 -2.82 4.76 -13.08
N ARG A 85 -1.86 5.66 -12.81
CA ARG A 85 -1.07 6.33 -13.86
C ARG A 85 -0.25 5.35 -14.70
N ARG A 86 0.41 4.37 -14.07
CA ARG A 86 1.15 3.33 -14.78
C ARG A 86 0.23 2.49 -15.68
N LEU A 87 -0.92 2.06 -15.15
CA LEU A 87 -1.91 1.31 -15.94
C LEU A 87 -2.39 2.09 -17.16
N ALA A 88 -2.71 3.38 -16.99
CA ALA A 88 -3.13 4.24 -18.10
C ALA A 88 -2.04 4.38 -19.18
N MET A 89 -0.76 4.44 -18.80
CA MET A 89 0.35 4.44 -19.75
C MET A 89 0.45 3.12 -20.53
N TYR A 90 0.29 1.97 -19.86
CA TYR A 90 0.29 0.66 -20.53
C TYR A 90 -0.90 0.51 -21.47
N GLN A 91 -2.10 0.94 -21.07
CA GLN A 91 -3.29 0.95 -21.93
C GLN A 91 -3.08 1.83 -23.17
N ARG A 92 -2.57 3.06 -22.99
CA ARG A 92 -2.24 3.94 -24.12
C ARG A 92 -1.20 3.33 -25.06
N ARG A 93 -0.19 2.66 -24.53
CA ARG A 93 0.83 1.97 -25.35
C ARG A 93 0.24 0.76 -26.09
N ALA A 94 -0.65 0.01 -25.44
CA ALA A 94 -1.34 -1.11 -26.06
C ALA A 94 -2.28 -0.67 -27.19
N SER A 95 -2.99 0.46 -27.02
CA SER A 95 -3.84 1.06 -28.07
C SER A 95 -3.06 1.77 -29.18
N ALA A 96 -1.79 2.09 -28.96
CA ALA A 96 -0.90 2.71 -29.96
C ALA A 96 -0.04 1.68 -30.72
N LEU A 97 -0.10 0.39 -30.35
CA LEU A 97 0.36 -0.66 -31.23
C LEU A 97 -0.60 -0.67 -32.43
N PRO A 98 -0.13 -0.50 -33.67
CA PRO A 98 -0.94 -0.86 -34.83
C PRO A 98 -1.34 -2.31 -34.61
N GLU A 99 -2.54 -2.72 -35.04
CA GLU A 99 -2.76 -4.14 -35.32
C GLU A 99 -1.60 -4.58 -36.20
N ALA A 100 -0.63 -5.28 -35.61
CA ALA A 100 0.34 -6.02 -36.37
C ALA A 100 -0.54 -6.99 -37.14
N GLY A 101 -0.71 -6.68 -38.43
CA GLY A 101 -1.69 -7.31 -39.28
C GLY A 101 -1.71 -8.79 -38.97
N VAL A 102 -2.90 -9.31 -38.70
CA VAL A 102 -3.16 -10.72 -38.87
C VAL A 102 -2.99 -10.99 -40.37
N VAL A 103 -1.74 -11.08 -40.81
CA VAL A 103 -1.38 -11.89 -41.96
C VAL A 103 -1.53 -13.30 -41.42
N ALA A 104 -2.75 -13.81 -41.53
CA ALA A 104 -2.98 -15.24 -41.57
C ALA A 104 -2.33 -15.73 -42.87
N GLU A 105 -1.01 -15.75 -42.91
CA GLU A 105 -0.29 -16.60 -43.83
C GLU A 105 -0.57 -17.99 -43.29
N ALA A 106 -1.51 -18.66 -43.97
CA ALA A 106 -1.77 -20.06 -43.75
C ALA A 106 -0.44 -20.79 -43.90
N ILE A 107 0.17 -21.12 -42.77
CA ILE A 107 1.23 -22.12 -42.72
C ILE A 107 0.51 -23.41 -43.12
N GLU A 108 0.61 -23.75 -44.40
CA GLU A 108 0.28 -25.07 -44.90
C GLU A 108 1.23 -26.02 -44.16
N ILE A 109 0.71 -26.69 -43.14
CA ILE A 109 1.42 -27.76 -42.45
C ILE A 109 1.44 -28.92 -43.45
N PRO A 110 2.60 -29.33 -43.99
CA PRO A 110 2.62 -30.53 -44.81
C PRO A 110 2.24 -31.71 -43.92
N ASP A 111 1.17 -32.40 -44.32
CA ASP A 111 0.74 -33.65 -43.68
C ASP A 111 1.89 -34.67 -43.76
N PRO A 112 2.42 -35.15 -42.61
CA PRO A 112 3.51 -36.13 -42.61
C PRO A 112 3.11 -37.48 -43.23
N ALA A 113 1.83 -37.71 -43.53
CA ALA A 113 1.35 -38.95 -44.11
C ALA A 113 1.69 -39.16 -45.60
N ASN A 114 2.05 -38.10 -46.36
CA ASN A 114 2.23 -38.20 -47.82
C ASN A 114 3.69 -38.19 -48.31
N ALA A 115 4.68 -38.17 -47.42
CA ALA A 115 6.11 -38.14 -47.79
C ALA A 115 6.72 -39.53 -48.08
N ARG A 116 5.93 -40.60 -48.13
CA ARG A 116 6.44 -41.98 -48.22
C ARG A 116 5.86 -42.80 -49.38
N THR A 117 5.71 -42.25 -50.57
CA THR A 117 5.45 -43.07 -51.77
C THR A 117 5.73 -42.30 -53.05
N SER A 118 6.98 -41.93 -53.31
CA SER A 118 7.47 -41.76 -54.69
C SER A 118 8.99 -41.81 -54.73
N SER A 119 9.51 -43.03 -54.62
CA SER A 119 10.81 -43.37 -55.21
C SER A 119 10.78 -44.84 -55.60
N VAL A 120 10.06 -45.13 -56.68
CA VAL A 120 10.13 -46.40 -57.40
C VAL A 120 10.48 -46.09 -58.86
N ALA A 121 11.57 -46.73 -59.31
CA ALA A 121 11.96 -47.07 -60.69
C ALA A 121 12.52 -45.98 -61.64
N ALA A 122 13.87 -45.96 -61.73
CA ALA A 122 14.76 -46.16 -62.91
C ALA A 122 14.24 -45.84 -64.33
N PRO A 123 15.09 -45.40 -65.31
CA PRO A 123 16.09 -46.30 -65.92
C PRO A 123 17.41 -45.70 -66.49
N ASN A 124 18.41 -46.58 -66.55
CA ASN A 124 19.51 -46.81 -67.52
C ASN A 124 20.17 -45.67 -68.33
N SER A 125 21.51 -45.76 -68.41
CA SER A 125 22.35 -45.97 -69.63
C SER A 125 23.60 -45.08 -69.66
N HIS A 126 24.80 -45.66 -69.49
CA HIS A 126 25.79 -45.87 -70.57
C HIS A 126 27.09 -46.48 -70.03
#